data_AF-A0A8A1LVG5-F1
#
_entry.id   AF-A0A8A1LVG5-F1
#
_cell.length_a   1.000
_cell.length_b   1.000
_cell.length_c   1.000
_cell.angle_alpha   90.00
_cell.angle_beta   90.00
_cell.angle_gamma   90.00
#
_symmetry.space_group_name_H-M   'P 1'
#
loop_
_entity.id
_entity.type
_entity.pdbx_description
1 polymer ?
#
loop_
_entity_poly.entity_id
_entity_poly.type
_entity_poly.pdbx_seq_one_letter_code
_entity_poly.pdbx_strand_id
1 'polypeptide(L)'
;MTESTSEPVGGATQTDDIPFEDKPSPWLNMKAQYFCAVGWARGLPTGSYADLEAQSSFADPDISGQFKGGACMVMIVRYLDTPVGPYDEILWVPGWFEVPPKKASNPRVTRIYVSRKESIYNGRKNWNIPKHLANFKFTPSETPSTMPYSSVEISLPSNPDQPFVALQFSPLTLVSKLSFPVHTSYVPVNLLLGMAPIPESESWREDALVGTKEWCHARVDISGWGRMMRVEGKLGDGQSFPELSMSSYWVYINDAKLSCMSI
;
A
#
# COMPACT_ATOMS: atom_id res chain seq x y z
N MET A 1 -60.19 31.64 -19.59
CA MET A 1 -59.14 30.64 -19.91
C MET A 1 -57.87 31.16 -19.28
N THR A 2 -57.51 30.55 -18.16
CA THR A 2 -56.39 30.94 -17.30
C THR A 2 -55.12 30.30 -17.82
N GLU A 3 -54.18 31.11 -18.30
CA GLU A 3 -52.86 30.67 -18.73
C GLU A 3 -51.92 30.81 -17.52
N SER A 4 -51.61 29.68 -16.89
CA SER A 4 -50.71 29.57 -15.75
C SER A 4 -49.31 29.30 -16.27
N THR A 5 -48.47 30.33 -16.32
CA THR A 5 -47.04 30.22 -16.65
C THR A 5 -46.32 29.51 -15.49
N SER A 6 -45.89 28.28 -15.71
CA SER A 6 -45.06 27.52 -14.78
C SER A 6 -43.61 28.01 -14.85
N GLU A 7 -43.09 28.52 -13.73
CA GLU A 7 -41.66 28.77 -13.56
C GLU A 7 -40.90 27.43 -13.53
N PRO A 8 -39.72 27.32 -14.17
CA PRO A 8 -38.89 26.14 -14.04
C PRO A 8 -38.21 26.16 -12.67
N VAL A 9 -38.44 25.10 -11.90
CA VAL A 9 -37.70 24.80 -10.67
C VAL A 9 -36.22 24.74 -11.01
N GLY A 10 -35.47 25.73 -10.51
CA GLY A 10 -34.03 25.83 -10.67
C GLY A 10 -33.36 24.54 -10.19
N GLY A 11 -32.62 23.91 -11.10
CA GLY A 11 -31.81 22.74 -10.81
C GLY A 11 -30.86 23.05 -9.66
N ALA A 12 -30.82 22.15 -8.68
CA ALA A 12 -29.80 22.18 -7.65
C ALA A 12 -28.44 22.11 -8.35
N THR A 13 -27.64 23.16 -8.19
CA THR A 13 -26.22 23.15 -8.51
C THR A 13 -25.58 22.04 -7.69
N GLN A 14 -25.32 20.88 -8.31
CA GLN A 14 -24.39 19.90 -7.75
C GLN A 14 -23.06 20.64 -7.63
N THR A 15 -22.66 20.98 -6.41
CA THR A 15 -21.32 21.50 -6.17
C THR A 15 -20.35 20.40 -6.57
N ASP A 16 -19.38 20.74 -7.43
CA ASP A 16 -18.22 19.92 -7.80
C ASP A 16 -17.27 19.71 -6.59
N ASP A 17 -17.83 19.54 -5.39
CA ASP A 17 -17.05 19.42 -4.17
C ASP A 17 -16.26 18.12 -4.18
N ILE A 18 -14.94 18.24 -4.13
CA ILE A 18 -14.03 17.11 -3.97
C ILE A 18 -14.23 16.58 -2.54
N PRO A 19 -14.68 15.32 -2.35
CA PRO A 19 -15.10 14.82 -1.04
C PRO A 19 -13.93 14.45 -0.12
N PHE A 20 -12.69 14.54 -0.63
CA PHE A 20 -11.48 14.20 0.11
C PHE A 20 -10.58 15.42 0.24
N GLU A 21 -10.10 15.69 1.46
CA GLU A 21 -9.17 16.78 1.72
C GLU A 21 -7.77 16.46 1.18
N ASP A 22 -7.18 17.44 0.50
CA ASP A 22 -5.80 17.37 0.02
C ASP A 22 -4.79 17.46 1.18
N LYS A 23 -3.89 16.47 1.21
CA LYS A 23 -2.72 16.40 2.10
C LYS A 23 -1.48 16.17 1.23
N PRO A 24 -0.88 17.24 0.67
CA PRO A 24 0.20 17.12 -0.30
C PRO A 24 1.46 16.47 0.28
N SER A 25 2.26 15.86 -0.59
CA SER A 25 3.63 15.42 -0.32
C SER A 25 4.54 16.63 0.04
N PRO A 26 5.57 16.46 0.90
CA PRO A 26 6.00 15.22 1.54
C PRO A 26 5.26 14.93 2.85
N TRP A 27 5.10 13.64 3.17
CA TRP A 27 4.67 13.19 4.49
C TRP A 27 5.91 12.75 5.28
N LEU A 28 6.24 13.49 6.33
CA LEU A 28 7.50 13.32 7.06
C LEU A 28 7.25 12.81 8.48
N ASN A 29 8.19 12.01 9.00
CA ASN A 29 8.23 11.58 10.40
C ASN A 29 6.94 10.90 10.89
N MET A 30 6.22 10.20 10.00
CA MET A 30 5.05 9.41 10.37
C MET A 30 5.46 8.32 11.36
N LYS A 31 4.64 8.11 12.39
CA LYS A 31 4.85 7.05 13.38
C LYS A 31 4.12 5.80 12.93
N ALA A 32 4.79 4.66 12.95
CA ALA A 32 4.15 3.40 12.60
C ALA A 32 4.74 2.20 13.35
N GLN A 33 4.00 1.10 13.28
CA GLN A 33 4.53 -0.24 13.47
C GLN A 33 4.69 -0.89 12.10
N TYR A 34 5.80 -1.59 11.89
CA TYR A 34 6.21 -2.03 10.56
C TYR A 34 6.62 -3.49 10.57
N PHE A 35 6.10 -4.26 9.62
CA PHE A 35 6.37 -5.67 9.41
C PHE A 35 6.80 -5.89 7.97
N CYS A 36 7.89 -6.61 7.74
CA CYS A 36 8.43 -6.78 6.39
C CYS A 36 9.11 -8.12 6.18
N ALA A 37 8.87 -8.68 5.01
CA ALA A 37 9.72 -9.73 4.44
C ALA A 37 10.24 -9.30 3.07
N VAL A 38 11.52 -9.61 2.86
CA VAL A 38 12.19 -9.48 1.58
C VAL A 38 12.41 -10.86 0.99
N GLY A 39 12.41 -10.94 -0.34
CA GLY A 39 12.61 -12.17 -1.08
C GLY A 39 13.20 -11.90 -2.45
N TRP A 40 13.08 -12.87 -3.34
CA TRP A 40 13.50 -12.74 -4.73
C TRP A 40 12.38 -13.20 -5.65
N ALA A 41 11.86 -12.30 -6.48
CA ALA A 41 10.84 -12.63 -7.46
C ALA A 41 11.48 -12.99 -8.80
N ARG A 42 10.97 -14.06 -9.40
CA ARG A 42 11.32 -14.50 -10.77
C ARG A 42 10.24 -14.15 -11.80
N GLY A 43 9.10 -13.64 -11.35
CA GLY A 43 7.94 -13.32 -12.19
C GLY A 43 6.93 -12.46 -11.42
N LEU A 44 5.88 -12.04 -12.11
CA LEU A 44 4.74 -11.35 -11.55
C LEU A 44 3.60 -12.35 -11.32
N PRO A 45 3.35 -12.79 -10.08
CA PRO A 45 2.24 -13.72 -9.79
C PRO A 45 0.87 -13.06 -10.05
N THR A 46 -0.14 -13.88 -10.35
CA THR A 46 -1.54 -13.43 -10.41
C THR A 46 -1.94 -12.71 -9.13
N GLY A 47 -2.80 -11.69 -9.24
CA GLY A 47 -3.18 -10.83 -8.12
C GLY A 47 -2.20 -9.68 -7.84
N SER A 48 -1.08 -9.59 -8.57
CA SER A 48 -0.10 -8.50 -8.43
C SER A 48 -0.64 -7.11 -8.79
N TYR A 49 -1.76 -7.01 -9.51
CA TYR A 49 -2.46 -5.77 -9.82
C TYR A 49 -3.94 -5.89 -9.41
N ALA A 50 -4.60 -4.76 -9.10
CA ALA A 50 -6.06 -4.73 -8.99
C ALA A 50 -6.69 -4.77 -10.37
N ASP A 51 -7.98 -5.09 -10.44
CA ASP A 51 -8.71 -5.15 -11.71
C ASP A 51 -8.64 -3.81 -12.47
N LEU A 52 -8.73 -2.69 -11.76
CA LEU A 52 -8.64 -1.35 -12.33
C LEU A 52 -7.27 -1.10 -12.98
N GLU A 53 -6.17 -1.35 -12.28
CA GLU A 53 -4.82 -1.16 -12.82
C GLU A 53 -4.45 -2.22 -13.86
N ALA A 54 -4.88 -3.47 -13.70
CA ALA A 54 -4.60 -4.59 -14.59
C ALA A 54 -5.16 -4.37 -16.00
N GLN A 55 -6.26 -3.63 -16.12
CA GLN A 55 -6.94 -3.30 -17.37
C GLN A 55 -6.49 -1.94 -17.95
N SER A 56 -5.43 -1.36 -17.41
CA SER A 56 -4.95 -0.03 -17.78
C SER A 56 -3.50 -0.04 -18.26
N SER A 57 -3.05 1.10 -18.77
CA SER A 57 -1.65 1.29 -19.14
C SER A 57 -0.66 1.06 -17.99
N PHE A 58 -1.07 1.14 -16.72
CA PHE A 58 -0.21 0.90 -15.56
C PHE A 58 0.41 -0.51 -15.55
N ALA A 59 -0.34 -1.51 -16.00
CA ALA A 59 0.09 -2.90 -16.08
C ALA A 59 0.64 -3.29 -17.47
N ASP A 60 0.51 -2.41 -18.46
CA ASP A 60 1.04 -2.63 -19.81
C ASP A 60 2.57 -2.47 -19.82
N PRO A 61 3.33 -3.52 -20.14
CA PRO A 61 4.79 -3.47 -20.08
C PRO A 61 5.43 -2.67 -21.22
N ASP A 62 4.71 -2.40 -22.32
CA ASP A 62 5.19 -1.56 -23.43
C ASP A 62 5.00 -0.08 -23.13
N ILE A 63 4.00 0.28 -22.31
CA ILE A 63 3.73 1.67 -21.89
C ILE A 63 4.42 1.99 -20.56
N SER A 64 4.22 1.14 -19.56
CA SER A 64 4.69 1.34 -18.19
C SER A 64 5.99 0.60 -17.89
N GLY A 65 6.66 0.05 -18.89
CA GLY A 65 7.99 -0.54 -18.77
C GLY A 65 7.99 -2.00 -18.33
N GLN A 66 8.98 -2.74 -18.85
CA GLN A 66 9.10 -4.18 -18.68
C GLN A 66 9.52 -4.55 -17.25
N PHE A 67 8.94 -5.63 -16.71
CA PHE A 67 9.38 -6.22 -15.46
C PHE A 67 10.79 -6.82 -15.59
N LYS A 68 11.65 -6.56 -14.61
CA LYS A 68 13.05 -7.02 -14.58
C LYS A 68 13.34 -8.04 -13.48
N GLY A 69 12.38 -8.31 -12.58
CA GLY A 69 12.61 -9.18 -11.44
C GLY A 69 13.49 -8.54 -10.37
N GLY A 70 14.13 -9.38 -9.58
CA GLY A 70 15.06 -8.97 -8.53
C GLY A 70 14.49 -9.12 -7.13
N ALA A 71 15.06 -8.35 -6.19
CA ALA A 71 14.58 -8.34 -4.81
C ALA A 71 13.13 -7.85 -4.76
N CYS A 72 12.28 -8.62 -4.10
CA CYS A 72 10.87 -8.30 -3.87
C CYS A 72 10.61 -8.10 -2.38
N MET A 73 9.47 -7.49 -2.06
CA MET A 73 9.15 -7.16 -0.68
C MET A 73 7.64 -7.08 -0.47
N VAL A 74 7.20 -7.63 0.66
CA VAL A 74 5.87 -7.41 1.22
C VAL A 74 6.02 -6.63 2.52
N MET A 75 5.18 -5.62 2.70
CA MET A 75 5.15 -4.82 3.93
C MET A 75 3.74 -4.77 4.48
N ILE A 76 3.60 -4.90 5.80
CA ILE A 76 2.39 -4.57 6.54
C ILE A 76 2.76 -3.45 7.49
N VAL A 77 2.00 -2.36 7.49
CA VAL A 77 2.29 -1.15 8.25
C VAL A 77 1.05 -0.70 9.00
N ARG A 78 1.20 -0.41 10.29
CA ARG A 78 0.19 0.27 11.08
C ARG A 78 0.63 1.70 11.32
N TYR A 79 0.12 2.63 10.55
CA TYR A 79 0.41 4.04 10.76
C TYR A 79 -0.40 4.55 11.95
N LEU A 80 0.30 5.04 12.96
CA LEU A 80 -0.26 5.58 14.20
C LEU A 80 -0.50 7.09 14.10
N ASP A 81 0.29 7.78 13.26
CA ASP A 81 0.26 9.23 13.11
C ASP A 81 0.68 9.62 11.68
N THR A 82 -0.25 10.22 10.92
CA THR A 82 -0.04 10.70 9.55
C THR A 82 -0.90 11.94 9.27
N PRO A 83 -0.64 12.69 8.18
CA PRO A 83 -1.49 13.82 7.77
C PRO A 83 -2.97 13.49 7.53
N VAL A 84 -3.30 12.22 7.27
CA VAL A 84 -4.69 11.73 7.10
C VAL A 84 -5.19 10.94 8.32
N GLY A 85 -4.49 11.01 9.46
CA GLY A 85 -4.76 10.22 10.65
C GLY A 85 -4.25 8.78 10.58
N PRO A 86 -4.54 7.93 11.59
CA PRO A 86 -4.07 6.56 11.62
C PRO A 86 -4.75 5.69 10.54
N TYR A 87 -4.01 4.76 9.98
CA TYR A 87 -4.51 3.74 9.04
C TYR A 87 -3.55 2.55 8.98
N ASP A 88 -4.04 1.41 8.51
CA ASP A 88 -3.25 0.20 8.29
C ASP A 88 -3.04 -0.01 6.78
N GLU A 89 -1.93 -0.64 6.41
CA GLU A 89 -1.51 -0.85 5.02
C GLU A 89 -0.89 -2.23 4.84
N ILE A 90 -1.19 -2.89 3.72
CA ILE A 90 -0.38 -3.98 3.18
C ILE A 90 0.01 -3.64 1.75
N LEU A 91 1.27 -3.86 1.37
CA LEU A 91 1.72 -3.62 0.01
C LEU A 91 2.69 -4.68 -0.50
N TRP A 92 2.71 -4.80 -1.83
CA TRP A 92 3.54 -5.69 -2.59
C TRP A 92 4.40 -4.92 -3.58
N VAL A 93 5.71 -5.09 -3.45
CA VAL A 93 6.72 -4.67 -4.41
C VAL A 93 7.30 -5.92 -5.06
N PRO A 94 6.84 -6.32 -6.25
CA PRO A 94 7.31 -7.55 -6.90
C PRO A 94 8.75 -7.48 -7.38
N GLY A 95 9.34 -6.29 -7.48
CA GLY A 95 10.71 -6.12 -7.95
C GLY A 95 10.83 -4.88 -8.82
N TRP A 96 11.82 -4.91 -9.71
CA TRP A 96 12.21 -3.75 -10.52
C TRP A 96 11.51 -3.75 -11.88
N PHE A 97 11.21 -2.55 -12.36
CA PHE A 97 10.61 -2.29 -13.67
C PHE A 97 11.43 -1.24 -14.39
N GLU A 98 11.44 -1.27 -15.72
CA GLU A 98 11.91 -0.14 -16.50
C GLU A 98 11.05 1.11 -16.23
N VAL A 99 11.71 2.26 -16.20
CA VAL A 99 11.09 3.57 -16.10
C VAL A 99 11.38 4.34 -17.40
N PRO A 100 10.40 4.42 -18.31
CA PRO A 100 10.49 5.25 -19.51
C PRO A 100 10.65 6.75 -19.20
N PRO A 101 11.31 7.54 -20.08
CA PRO A 101 12.05 7.12 -21.27
C PRO A 101 13.52 6.78 -21.00
N LYS A 102 14.03 7.03 -19.78
CA LYS A 102 15.47 7.02 -19.47
C LYS A 102 16.09 5.63 -19.29
N LYS A 103 15.33 4.54 -19.50
CA LYS A 103 15.75 3.13 -19.30
C LYS A 103 16.39 2.85 -17.92
N ALA A 104 16.17 3.71 -16.93
CA ALA A 104 16.48 3.38 -15.55
C ALA A 104 15.53 2.28 -15.09
N SER A 105 15.89 1.54 -14.04
CA SER A 105 14.95 0.65 -13.39
C SER A 105 14.71 1.12 -11.97
N ASN A 106 13.47 1.02 -11.51
CA ASN A 106 13.07 1.29 -10.13
C ASN A 106 12.09 0.23 -9.64
N PRO A 107 12.02 -0.06 -8.33
CA PRO A 107 10.93 -0.84 -7.79
C PRO A 107 9.59 -0.14 -8.00
N ARG A 108 8.52 -0.94 -8.09
CA ARG A 108 7.15 -0.45 -8.21
C ARG A 108 6.26 -1.16 -7.20
N VAL A 109 5.39 -0.41 -6.53
CA VAL A 109 4.27 -1.00 -5.77
C VAL A 109 3.17 -1.33 -6.78
N THR A 110 2.84 -2.62 -6.93
CA THR A 110 1.82 -3.05 -7.92
C THR A 110 0.50 -3.40 -7.27
N ARG A 111 0.51 -3.84 -6.01
CA ARG A 111 -0.68 -4.13 -5.21
C ARG A 111 -0.53 -3.53 -3.83
N ILE A 112 -1.57 -2.85 -3.36
CA ILE A 112 -1.59 -2.23 -2.04
C ILE A 112 -3.03 -2.05 -1.58
N TYR A 113 -3.28 -2.36 -0.30
CA TYR A 113 -4.52 -2.05 0.38
C TYR A 113 -4.26 -1.20 1.61
N VAL A 114 -5.22 -0.32 1.93
CA VAL A 114 -5.23 0.49 3.15
C VAL A 114 -6.60 0.47 3.82
N SER A 115 -6.65 0.76 5.11
CA SER A 115 -7.90 0.79 5.89
C SER A 115 -8.70 2.08 5.77
N ARG A 116 -8.21 3.08 5.02
CA ARG A 116 -8.78 4.44 5.00
C ARG A 116 -8.77 5.09 3.62
N LYS A 117 -9.93 5.63 3.19
CA LYS A 117 -10.12 6.26 1.86
C LYS A 117 -9.28 7.52 1.66
N GLU A 118 -9.07 8.33 2.70
CA GLU A 118 -8.24 9.53 2.62
C GLU A 118 -6.77 9.19 2.33
N SER A 119 -6.29 8.03 2.78
CA SER A 119 -4.97 7.49 2.41
C SER A 119 -4.95 7.03 0.95
N ILE A 120 -6.04 6.46 0.43
CA ILE A 120 -6.19 6.11 -0.98
C ILE A 120 -6.07 7.36 -1.85
N TYR A 121 -6.95 8.34 -1.61
CA TYR A 121 -7.02 9.56 -2.40
C TYR A 121 -5.67 10.27 -2.48
N ASN A 122 -5.08 10.56 -1.32
CA ASN A 122 -3.80 11.27 -1.26
C ASN A 122 -2.64 10.40 -1.76
N GLY A 123 -2.65 9.09 -1.50
CA GLY A 123 -1.63 8.16 -1.95
C GLY A 123 -1.53 8.05 -3.47
N ARG A 124 -2.70 7.95 -4.12
CA ARG A 124 -2.84 7.93 -5.57
C ARG A 124 -2.41 9.27 -6.18
N LYS A 125 -2.96 10.38 -5.67
CA LYS A 125 -2.72 11.74 -6.18
C LYS A 125 -1.26 12.18 -6.03
N ASN A 126 -0.62 11.91 -4.89
CA ASN A 126 0.73 12.41 -4.60
C ASN A 126 1.85 11.57 -5.21
N TRP A 127 1.65 10.25 -5.34
CA TRP A 127 2.75 9.31 -5.64
C TRP A 127 2.42 8.23 -6.67
N ASN A 128 1.24 8.28 -7.31
CA ASN A 128 0.76 7.23 -8.22
C ASN A 128 0.73 5.82 -7.57
N ILE A 129 0.57 5.74 -6.24
CA ILE A 129 0.53 4.44 -5.55
C ILE A 129 -0.89 3.89 -5.66
N PRO A 130 -1.13 2.69 -6.24
CA PRO A 130 -2.45 2.19 -6.62
C PRO A 130 -3.23 1.61 -5.43
N LYS A 131 -3.41 2.42 -4.38
CA LYS A 131 -4.08 2.02 -3.13
C LYS A 131 -5.53 1.66 -3.38
N HIS A 132 -5.99 0.63 -2.67
CA HIS A 132 -7.38 0.19 -2.60
C HIS A 132 -7.83 0.01 -1.14
N LEU A 133 -9.14 -0.07 -0.89
CA LEU A 133 -9.67 -0.23 0.46
C LEU A 133 -9.69 -1.71 0.88
N ALA A 134 -9.25 -2.00 2.11
CA ALA A 134 -9.44 -3.29 2.76
C ALA A 134 -9.72 -3.13 4.26
N ASN A 135 -10.26 -4.18 4.87
CA ASN A 135 -10.42 -4.29 6.31
C ASN A 135 -9.19 -4.94 6.92
N PHE A 136 -8.72 -4.42 8.06
CA PHE A 136 -7.59 -4.95 8.79
C PHE A 136 -8.02 -5.28 10.22
N LYS A 137 -7.65 -6.47 10.69
CA LYS A 137 -7.95 -6.92 12.05
C LYS A 137 -6.69 -7.50 12.67
N PHE A 138 -6.08 -6.72 13.55
CA PHE A 138 -4.94 -7.15 14.35
C PHE A 138 -5.41 -7.73 15.68
N THR A 139 -4.91 -8.91 16.02
CA THR A 139 -5.17 -9.53 17.33
C THR A 139 -4.05 -9.15 18.30
N PRO A 140 -4.34 -8.52 19.45
CA PRO A 140 -3.34 -8.24 20.46
C PRO A 140 -2.64 -9.51 20.96
N SER A 141 -1.33 -9.40 21.22
CA SER A 141 -0.54 -10.46 21.83
C SER A 141 -0.75 -10.52 23.34
N GLU A 142 -0.61 -11.70 23.94
CA GLU A 142 -0.52 -11.88 25.39
C GLU A 142 0.78 -11.30 25.97
N THR A 143 1.81 -11.09 25.15
CA THR A 143 3.13 -10.55 25.54
C THR A 143 3.48 -9.25 24.79
N PRO A 144 2.68 -8.18 24.94
CA PRO A 144 2.74 -7.00 24.09
C PRO A 144 4.06 -6.23 24.15
N SER A 145 4.82 -6.37 25.24
CA SER A 145 6.16 -5.77 25.39
C SER A 145 7.22 -6.35 24.45
N THR A 146 7.04 -7.59 24.02
CA THR A 146 7.95 -8.26 23.07
C THR A 146 7.43 -8.10 21.65
N MET A 147 6.12 -8.31 21.47
CA MET A 147 5.43 -8.25 20.20
C MET A 147 3.97 -7.85 20.47
N PRO A 148 3.46 -6.71 19.97
CA PRO A 148 2.14 -6.21 20.35
C PRO A 148 0.97 -6.97 19.74
N TYR A 149 1.18 -7.71 18.64
CA TYR A 149 0.13 -8.46 17.96
C TYR A 149 0.56 -9.91 17.74
N SER A 150 -0.37 -10.83 17.94
CA SER A 150 -0.21 -12.25 17.66
C SER A 150 -0.65 -12.60 16.24
N SER A 151 -1.52 -11.79 15.61
CA SER A 151 -2.00 -12.07 14.26
C SER A 151 -2.49 -10.83 13.53
N VAL A 152 -2.66 -10.97 12.21
CA VAL A 152 -3.41 -10.03 11.36
C VAL A 152 -4.26 -10.79 10.34
N GLU A 153 -5.50 -10.34 10.17
CA GLU A 153 -6.40 -10.75 9.10
C GLU A 153 -6.70 -9.53 8.21
N ILE A 154 -6.67 -9.72 6.90
CA ILE A 154 -6.97 -8.68 5.90
C ILE A 154 -7.98 -9.24 4.90
N SER A 155 -9.10 -8.54 4.74
CA SER A 155 -10.22 -8.93 3.89
C SER A 155 -10.73 -7.77 3.05
N LEU A 156 -11.40 -8.09 1.93
CA LEU A 156 -12.07 -7.06 1.14
C LEU A 156 -13.32 -6.55 1.88
N PRO A 157 -13.70 -5.27 1.72
CA PRO A 157 -14.90 -4.74 2.35
C PRO A 157 -16.18 -5.48 1.95
N SER A 158 -16.23 -6.02 0.72
CA SER A 158 -17.36 -6.79 0.19
C SER A 158 -17.47 -8.20 0.76
N ASN A 159 -16.40 -8.74 1.36
CA ASN A 159 -16.37 -10.10 1.89
C ASN A 159 -15.51 -10.16 3.17
N PRO A 160 -15.95 -9.51 4.26
CA PRO A 160 -15.14 -9.30 5.45
C PRO A 160 -14.77 -10.60 6.17
N ASP A 161 -15.59 -11.65 6.04
CA ASP A 161 -15.44 -12.94 6.71
C ASP A 161 -14.49 -13.92 5.98
N GLN A 162 -13.99 -13.54 4.80
CA GLN A 162 -13.07 -14.36 4.01
C GLN A 162 -11.76 -13.61 3.77
N PRO A 163 -10.84 -13.63 4.75
CA PRO A 163 -9.56 -12.96 4.61
C PRO A 163 -8.71 -13.56 3.48
N PHE A 164 -8.18 -12.67 2.63
CA PHE A 164 -7.20 -13.03 1.61
C PHE A 164 -5.78 -13.09 2.21
N VAL A 165 -5.54 -12.41 3.34
CA VAL A 165 -4.33 -12.57 4.18
C VAL A 165 -4.76 -12.92 5.60
N ALA A 166 -4.16 -13.97 6.15
CA ALA A 166 -4.34 -14.38 7.54
C ALA A 166 -2.99 -14.90 8.08
N LEU A 167 -2.31 -14.08 8.87
CA LEU A 167 -0.96 -14.35 9.36
C LEU A 167 -0.93 -14.45 10.88
N GLN A 168 -0.14 -15.39 11.37
CA GLN A 168 0.20 -15.56 12.77
C GLN A 168 1.64 -15.14 13.00
N PHE A 169 1.87 -14.44 14.11
CA PHE A 169 3.12 -13.83 14.50
C PHE A 169 3.61 -14.49 15.78
N SER A 170 4.86 -14.95 15.78
CA SER A 170 5.48 -15.53 16.97
C SER A 170 6.91 -15.05 17.18
N PRO A 171 7.32 -14.83 18.44
CA PRO A 171 8.69 -14.44 18.75
C PRO A 171 9.65 -15.61 18.49
N LEU A 172 10.81 -15.31 17.93
CA LEU A 172 11.93 -16.24 17.85
C LEU A 172 12.67 -16.29 19.19
N THR A 173 12.41 -17.30 20.02
CA THR A 173 13.09 -17.60 21.31
C THR A 173 14.00 -16.48 21.88
N LEU A 174 15.31 -16.66 21.97
CA LEU A 174 16.25 -15.64 22.48
C LEU A 174 16.52 -14.51 21.47
N VAL A 175 16.35 -14.77 20.17
CA VAL A 175 16.72 -13.84 19.07
C VAL A 175 15.78 -12.64 18.98
N SER A 176 14.48 -12.83 19.25
CA SER A 176 13.46 -11.77 19.23
C SER A 176 13.64 -10.72 20.32
N LYS A 177 14.44 -11.00 21.35
CA LYS A 177 14.82 -10.03 22.39
C LYS A 177 15.97 -9.11 21.95
N LEU A 178 16.73 -9.50 20.92
CA LEU A 178 17.81 -8.69 20.38
C LEU A 178 17.24 -7.74 19.32
N SER A 179 17.42 -6.44 19.56
CA SER A 179 17.06 -5.40 18.59
C SER A 179 18.28 -4.95 17.80
N PHE A 180 18.10 -4.66 16.52
CA PHE A 180 19.15 -4.13 15.64
C PHE A 180 18.66 -2.86 14.93
N PRO A 181 19.56 -1.90 14.62
CA PRO A 181 19.17 -0.71 13.89
C PRO A 181 18.76 -1.08 12.45
N VAL A 182 17.60 -0.60 12.01
CA VAL A 182 17.13 -0.74 10.63
C VAL A 182 17.05 0.65 10.01
N HIS A 183 17.64 0.78 8.82
CA HIS A 183 17.52 1.93 7.95
C HIS A 183 17.35 1.43 6.51
N THR A 184 16.52 2.09 5.70
CA THR A 184 16.25 1.70 4.30
C THR A 184 17.52 1.64 3.45
N SER A 185 18.55 2.42 3.78
CA SER A 185 19.85 2.34 3.10
C SER A 185 20.58 1.00 3.26
N TYR A 186 20.18 0.15 4.22
CA TYR A 186 20.74 -1.19 4.45
C TYR A 186 19.88 -2.32 3.87
N VAL A 187 18.70 -2.01 3.33
CA VAL A 187 17.78 -2.99 2.75
C VAL A 187 18.10 -3.17 1.27
N PRO A 188 18.14 -4.39 0.72
CA PRO A 188 18.48 -4.64 -0.69
C PRO A 188 17.45 -4.05 -1.68
N VAL A 189 16.28 -3.62 -1.20
CA VAL A 189 15.31 -2.85 -1.98
C VAL A 189 15.45 -1.37 -1.63
N ASN A 190 16.10 -0.63 -2.53
CA ASN A 190 16.09 0.83 -2.48
C ASN A 190 14.67 1.33 -2.80
N LEU A 191 13.92 1.77 -1.79
CA LEU A 191 12.53 2.25 -1.91
C LEU A 191 12.40 3.63 -2.60
N LEU A 192 13.23 3.87 -3.62
CA LEU A 192 12.97 4.87 -4.64
C LEU A 192 12.07 4.26 -5.72
N LEU A 193 10.77 4.43 -5.54
CA LEU A 193 9.73 3.87 -6.38
C LEU A 193 9.60 4.64 -7.71
N GLY A 194 9.48 3.91 -8.81
CA GLY A 194 9.15 4.45 -10.14
C GLY A 194 7.71 4.10 -10.51
N MET A 195 6.82 5.08 -10.39
CA MET A 195 5.38 4.87 -10.44
C MET A 195 4.78 5.49 -11.71
N ALA A 196 4.29 4.64 -12.61
CA ALA A 196 3.57 5.04 -13.81
C ALA A 196 2.25 5.73 -13.45
N PRO A 197 1.66 6.53 -14.36
CA PRO A 197 0.31 7.05 -14.18
C PRO A 197 -0.70 5.93 -13.90
N ILE A 198 -1.66 6.20 -13.02
CA ILE A 198 -2.69 5.24 -12.61
C ILE A 198 -4.07 5.67 -13.11
N PRO A 199 -4.94 4.71 -13.45
CA PRO A 199 -6.30 4.99 -13.90
C PRO A 199 -7.18 5.61 -12.81
N GLU A 200 -8.26 6.29 -13.24
CA GLU A 200 -9.33 6.80 -12.37
C GLU A 200 -10.53 5.85 -12.40
N SER A 201 -11.19 5.66 -11.24
CA SER A 201 -12.49 4.99 -11.17
C SER A 201 -13.62 5.93 -11.59
N GLU A 202 -14.67 5.41 -12.23
CA GLU A 202 -15.89 6.17 -12.53
C GLU A 202 -16.54 6.73 -11.25
N SER A 203 -16.40 6.02 -10.13
CA SER A 203 -16.90 6.39 -8.80
C SER A 203 -15.82 6.93 -7.88
N TRP A 204 -14.76 7.57 -8.40
CA TRP A 204 -13.62 8.03 -7.59
C TRP A 204 -14.00 8.92 -6.41
N ARG A 205 -15.10 9.69 -6.52
CA ARG A 205 -15.63 10.52 -5.44
C ARG A 205 -16.16 9.69 -4.26
N GLU A 206 -16.56 8.45 -4.50
CA GLU A 206 -17.05 7.54 -3.48
C GLU A 206 -15.94 6.60 -2.98
N ASP A 207 -15.13 6.04 -3.89
CA ASP A 207 -14.13 5.01 -3.58
C ASP A 207 -12.70 5.55 -3.38
N ALA A 208 -12.49 6.85 -3.59
CA ALA A 208 -11.21 7.56 -3.53
C ALA A 208 -10.18 7.20 -4.62
N LEU A 209 -10.54 6.40 -5.62
CA LEU A 209 -9.64 5.91 -6.68
C LEU A 209 -9.41 6.95 -7.78
N VAL A 210 -8.88 8.12 -7.40
CA VAL A 210 -8.48 9.19 -8.33
C VAL A 210 -7.32 8.74 -9.24
N GLY A 211 -7.35 9.15 -10.51
CA GLY A 211 -6.30 8.85 -11.48
C GLY A 211 -5.24 9.93 -11.58
N THR A 212 -4.16 9.62 -12.30
CA THR A 212 -3.06 10.57 -12.57
C THR A 212 -2.62 10.49 -14.03
N LYS A 213 -1.88 11.51 -14.48
CA LYS A 213 -1.47 11.64 -15.89
C LYS A 213 0.03 11.56 -16.11
N GLU A 214 0.80 11.89 -15.09
CA GLU A 214 2.26 12.02 -15.17
C GLU A 214 2.94 10.93 -14.34
N TRP A 215 4.16 10.56 -14.74
CA TRP A 215 5.01 9.69 -13.94
C TRP A 215 5.39 10.36 -12.61
N CYS A 216 5.52 9.55 -11.56
CA CYS A 216 5.98 10.02 -10.26
C CYS A 216 7.12 9.14 -9.74
N HIS A 217 8.12 9.78 -9.11
CA HIS A 217 9.11 9.08 -8.30
C HIS A 217 8.83 9.35 -6.83
N ALA A 218 8.67 8.28 -6.05
CA ALA A 218 8.40 8.38 -4.63
C ALA A 218 9.52 7.71 -3.84
N ARG A 219 10.17 8.46 -2.96
CA ARG A 219 11.13 7.90 -2.01
C ARG A 219 10.43 7.61 -0.70
N VAL A 220 10.56 6.37 -0.22
CA VAL A 220 10.11 5.96 1.11
C VAL A 220 11.33 5.69 1.99
N ASP A 221 11.44 6.44 3.07
CA ASP A 221 12.46 6.25 4.11
C ASP A 221 11.82 5.62 5.34
N ILE A 222 12.46 4.57 5.86
CA ILE A 222 12.00 3.82 7.04
C ILE A 222 13.19 3.67 7.98
N SER A 223 12.98 4.02 9.23
CA SER A 223 13.99 3.88 10.28
C SER A 223 13.39 3.41 11.59
N GLY A 224 14.17 2.68 12.38
CA GLY A 224 13.80 2.27 13.72
C GLY A 224 14.63 1.09 14.20
N TRP A 225 14.20 0.50 15.31
CA TRP A 225 14.84 -0.68 15.88
C TRP A 225 14.05 -1.94 15.52
N GLY A 226 14.66 -2.75 14.66
CA GLY A 226 14.09 -3.99 14.17
C GLY A 226 14.32 -5.15 15.13
N ARG A 227 13.38 -6.09 15.10
CA ARG A 227 13.45 -7.42 15.72
C ARG A 227 13.06 -8.45 14.67
N MET A 228 13.55 -9.67 14.84
CA MET A 228 13.15 -10.79 14.00
C MET A 228 11.94 -11.49 14.61
N MET A 229 10.98 -11.86 13.76
CA MET A 229 9.81 -12.66 14.13
C MET A 229 9.54 -13.77 13.14
N ARG A 230 8.89 -14.83 13.61
CA ARG A 230 8.36 -15.87 12.73
C ARG A 230 6.94 -15.50 12.33
N VAL A 231 6.65 -15.70 11.05
CA VAL A 231 5.35 -15.48 10.43
C VAL A 231 4.92 -16.75 9.72
N GLU A 232 3.68 -17.15 9.97
CA GLU A 232 3.04 -18.31 9.35
C GLU A 232 1.63 -17.96 8.92
N GLY A 233 1.08 -18.72 7.98
CA GLY A 233 -0.30 -18.55 7.52
C GLY A 233 -0.40 -18.19 6.04
N LYS A 234 -1.57 -17.69 5.67
CA LYS A 234 -1.95 -17.38 4.29
C LYS A 234 -1.53 -15.96 3.95
N LEU A 235 -0.61 -15.82 2.98
CA LEU A 235 -0.19 -14.53 2.43
C LEU A 235 -0.70 -14.38 1.00
N GLY A 236 -1.96 -13.99 0.87
CA GLY A 236 -2.65 -13.84 -0.40
C GLY A 236 -3.42 -15.08 -0.81
N ASP A 237 -4.26 -14.90 -1.83
CA ASP A 237 -5.18 -15.90 -2.39
C ASP A 237 -5.00 -16.07 -3.90
N GLY A 238 -4.01 -15.39 -4.50
CA GLY A 238 -3.75 -15.40 -5.93
C GLY A 238 -4.74 -14.58 -6.76
N GLN A 239 -5.69 -13.88 -6.13
CA GLN A 239 -6.73 -13.09 -6.79
C GLN A 239 -6.80 -11.68 -6.20
N SER A 240 -7.22 -11.56 -4.94
CA SER A 240 -7.30 -10.31 -4.19
C SER A 240 -5.91 -9.78 -3.85
N PHE A 241 -4.97 -10.67 -3.57
CA PHE A 241 -3.57 -10.37 -3.33
C PHE A 241 -2.72 -11.54 -3.82
N PRO A 242 -1.52 -11.33 -4.38
CA PRO A 242 -0.73 -12.44 -4.89
C PRO A 242 -0.47 -13.45 -3.79
N GLU A 243 -0.55 -14.73 -4.12
CA GLU A 243 -0.14 -15.80 -3.20
C GLU A 243 1.39 -15.83 -3.16
N LEU A 244 1.95 -15.41 -2.03
CA LEU A 244 3.39 -15.21 -1.87
C LEU A 244 4.00 -16.27 -0.95
N SER A 245 5.01 -16.98 -1.47
CA SER A 245 5.89 -17.83 -0.66
C SER A 245 7.13 -17.03 -0.24
N MET A 246 6.97 -16.24 0.83
CA MET A 246 8.05 -15.44 1.42
C MET A 246 8.75 -16.22 2.54
N SER A 247 9.95 -15.76 2.93
CA SER A 247 10.59 -16.23 4.16
C SER A 247 9.61 -16.14 5.34
N SER A 248 9.55 -17.20 6.15
CA SER A 248 8.80 -17.18 7.42
C SER A 248 9.46 -16.28 8.47
N TYR A 249 10.62 -15.68 8.18
CA TYR A 249 11.32 -14.77 9.08
C TYR A 249 11.18 -13.33 8.59
N TRP A 250 10.45 -12.53 9.36
CA TRP A 250 10.15 -11.13 9.06
C TRP A 250 10.88 -10.20 10.02
N VAL A 251 11.12 -8.98 9.55
CA VAL A 251 11.57 -7.86 10.37
C VAL A 251 10.35 -7.13 10.91
N TYR A 252 10.37 -6.84 12.21
CA TYR A 252 9.38 -6.04 12.90
C TYR A 252 10.02 -4.83 13.56
N ILE A 253 9.46 -3.63 13.36
CA ILE A 253 9.84 -2.40 14.04
C ILE A 253 8.62 -1.86 14.78
N ASN A 254 8.71 -1.75 16.11
CA ASN A 254 7.61 -1.28 16.95
C ASN A 254 7.38 0.24 16.86
N ASP A 255 8.47 1.00 16.79
CA ASP A 255 8.48 2.45 16.79
C ASP A 255 9.18 2.96 15.52
N ALA A 256 8.60 2.64 14.37
CA ALA A 256 9.13 3.04 13.09
C ALA A 256 8.83 4.51 12.81
N LYS A 257 9.81 5.20 12.23
CA LYS A 257 9.64 6.52 11.61
C LYS A 257 9.67 6.34 10.10
N LEU A 258 8.61 6.77 9.43
CA LEU A 258 8.49 6.71 7.99
C LEU A 258 8.35 8.10 7.39
N SER A 259 8.95 8.29 6.21
CA SER A 259 8.72 9.46 5.37
C SER A 259 8.45 9.01 3.94
N CYS A 260 7.54 9.69 3.26
CA CYS A 260 7.23 9.50 1.86
C CYS A 260 7.29 10.85 1.14
N MET A 261 8.10 10.93 0.09
CA MET A 261 8.35 12.19 -0.61
C MET A 261 8.42 11.99 -2.12
N SER A 262 7.92 12.97 -2.85
CA SER A 262 8.06 13.03 -4.31
C SER A 262 9.44 13.60 -4.64
N ILE A 263 10.16 13.01 -5.60
CA ILE A 263 11.50 13.46 -6.01
C ILE A 263 11.62 13.73 -7.51
#